data_AF-A0A7Y1ZD06-F1
#
_entry.id   AF-A0A7Y1ZD06-F1
#
_cell.length_a   1.000
_cell.length_b   1.000
_cell.length_c   1.000
_cell.angle_alpha   90.00
_cell.angle_beta   90.00
_cell.angle_gamma   90.00
#
_symmetry.space_group_name_H-M   'P 1'
#
loop_
_entity.id
_entity.type
_entity.pdbx_description
1 polymer ?
#
loop_
_entity_poly.entity_id
_entity_poly.type
_entity_poly.pdbx_seq_one_letter_code
_entity_poly.pdbx_strand_id
1 'polypeptide(L)'
;MDENYEKYERAKKRVKEIRGFYSHVRIYVLVITLIFITRFYLLPKFGVISEEEDFIDWMNWNTYLVPAFWGIGLLIHGLSVYRFKFVKHWEDKKIKEFMEKEEQKSSSNWK
;
A
#
# COMPACT_ATOMS: atom_id res chain seq x y z
N MET A 1 30.23 -15.50 -12.36
CA MET A 1 28.79 -15.81 -12.23
C MET A 1 28.16 -15.65 -13.61
N ASP A 2 27.33 -16.59 -14.04
CA ASP A 2 26.69 -16.55 -15.36
C ASP A 2 25.62 -15.44 -15.39
N GLU A 3 25.73 -14.53 -16.36
CA GLU A 3 24.82 -13.39 -16.54
C GLU A 3 23.35 -13.84 -16.67
N ASN A 4 23.13 -15.02 -17.26
CA ASN A 4 21.80 -15.61 -17.42
C ASN A 4 21.18 -16.02 -16.08
N TYR A 5 21.99 -16.53 -15.14
CA TYR A 5 21.54 -16.93 -13.82
C TYR A 5 21.06 -15.73 -13.00
N GLU A 6 21.80 -14.61 -13.04
CA GLU A 6 21.37 -13.39 -12.35
C GLU A 6 20.08 -12.79 -12.93
N LYS A 7 19.94 -12.79 -14.26
CA LYS A 7 18.70 -12.33 -14.92
C LYS A 7 17.50 -13.19 -14.50
N TYR A 8 17.69 -14.51 -14.45
CA TYR A 8 16.66 -15.44 -14.01
C TYR A 8 16.23 -15.21 -12.56
N GLU A 9 17.18 -15.09 -11.62
CA GLU A 9 16.86 -14.87 -10.20
C GLU A 9 16.16 -13.51 -9.97
N ARG A 10 16.56 -12.46 -10.69
CA ARG A 10 15.85 -11.16 -10.67
C ARG A 10 14.41 -11.30 -11.16
N ALA A 11 14.17 -12.01 -12.26
CA ALA A 11 12.84 -12.24 -12.80
C ALA A 11 11.97 -13.09 -11.86
N LYS A 12 12.53 -14.15 -11.27
CA LYS A 12 11.85 -15.01 -10.29
C LYS A 12 11.43 -14.25 -9.04
N LYS A 13 12.31 -13.40 -8.50
CA LYS A 13 11.97 -12.51 -7.37
C LYS A 13 10.82 -11.57 -7.73
N ARG A 14 10.82 -11.01 -8.94
CA ARG A 14 9.76 -10.15 -9.47
C ARG A 14 8.40 -10.83 -9.47
N VAL A 15 8.33 -12.05 -10.00
CA VAL A 15 7.09 -12.84 -10.06
C VAL A 15 6.58 -13.13 -8.64
N LYS A 16 7.48 -13.44 -7.70
CA LYS A 16 7.13 -13.68 -6.29
C LYS A 16 6.53 -12.45 -5.62
N GLU A 17 7.13 -11.27 -5.84
CA GLU A 17 6.63 -9.99 -5.30
C GLU A 17 5.23 -9.66 -5.85
N ILE A 18 5.03 -9.77 -7.16
CA ILE A 18 3.75 -9.52 -7.82
C ILE A 18 2.68 -10.51 -7.33
N ARG A 19 3.02 -11.80 -7.21
CA ARG A 19 2.09 -12.81 -6.68
C ARG A 19 1.68 -12.52 -5.23
N GLY A 20 2.63 -12.07 -4.41
CA GLY A 20 2.37 -11.61 -3.04
C GLY A 20 1.39 -10.44 -3.02
N PHE A 21 1.60 -9.43 -3.88
CA PHE A 21 0.72 -8.28 -4.01
C PHE A 21 -0.73 -8.69 -4.36
N TYR A 22 -0.92 -9.59 -5.32
CA TYR A 22 -2.26 -10.09 -5.67
C TYR A 22 -2.97 -10.76 -4.48
N SER A 23 -2.24 -11.39 -3.55
CA SER A 23 -2.86 -11.92 -2.34
C SER A 23 -3.44 -10.82 -1.45
N HIS A 24 -2.71 -9.72 -1.29
CA HIS A 24 -3.18 -8.56 -0.52
C HIS A 24 -4.38 -7.89 -1.19
N VAL A 25 -4.34 -7.72 -2.52
CA VAL A 25 -5.48 -7.18 -3.30
C VAL A 25 -6.72 -8.05 -3.13
N ARG A 26 -6.59 -9.38 -3.22
CA ARG A 26 -7.73 -10.30 -3.04
C ARG A 26 -8.35 -10.15 -1.66
N ILE A 27 -7.54 -10.15 -0.59
CA ILE A 27 -8.04 -9.98 0.78
C ILE A 27 -8.72 -8.63 0.94
N TYR A 28 -8.12 -7.56 0.41
CA TYR A 28 -8.70 -6.22 0.44
C TYR A 28 -10.08 -6.17 -0.20
N VAL A 29 -10.24 -6.71 -1.41
CA VAL A 29 -11.53 -6.76 -2.12
C VAL A 29 -12.57 -7.58 -1.34
N LEU A 30 -12.18 -8.74 -0.79
CA LEU A 30 -13.08 -9.58 -0.01
C LEU A 30 -13.57 -8.87 1.25
N VAL A 31 -12.67 -8.23 2.01
CA VAL A 31 -13.02 -7.53 3.24
C VAL A 31 -13.91 -6.32 2.96
N ILE A 32 -13.61 -5.51 1.95
CA ILE A 32 -14.46 -4.37 1.58
C ILE A 32 -15.84 -4.86 1.16
N THR A 33 -15.90 -5.87 0.30
CA THR A 33 -17.18 -6.44 -0.15
C THR A 33 -17.99 -6.92 1.06
N LEU A 34 -17.36 -7.60 2.02
CA LEU A 34 -18.01 -8.03 3.25
C LEU A 34 -18.51 -6.85 4.10
N ILE A 35 -17.73 -5.79 4.27
CA ILE A 35 -18.13 -4.58 5.01
C ILE A 35 -19.37 -3.95 4.39
N PHE A 36 -19.37 -3.74 3.06
CA PHE A 36 -20.48 -3.13 2.35
C PHE A 36 -21.73 -4.03 2.34
N ILE A 37 -21.58 -5.33 2.11
CA ILE A 37 -22.69 -6.29 2.20
C ILE A 37 -23.28 -6.29 3.61
N THR A 38 -22.43 -6.26 4.65
CA THR A 38 -22.91 -6.25 6.02
C THR A 38 -23.72 -4.98 6.29
N ARG A 39 -23.18 -3.82 5.90
CA ARG A 39 -23.82 -2.51 6.10
C ARG A 39 -25.16 -2.37 5.37
N PHE A 40 -25.19 -2.68 4.08
CA PHE A 40 -26.31 -2.36 3.19
C PHE A 40 -27.30 -3.50 3.00
N TYR A 41 -26.91 -4.74 3.29
CA TYR A 41 -27.74 -5.91 3.04
C TYR A 41 -28.02 -6.72 4.31
N LEU A 42 -26.99 -7.11 5.07
CA LEU A 42 -27.21 -7.97 6.25
C LEU A 42 -27.89 -7.22 7.40
N LEU A 43 -27.37 -6.07 7.83
CA LEU A 43 -27.94 -5.32 8.96
C LEU A 43 -29.42 -4.96 8.75
N PRO A 44 -29.84 -4.40 7.58
CA PRO A 44 -31.26 -4.14 7.33
C PRO A 44 -32.10 -5.42 7.27
N LYS A 45 -31.58 -6.49 6.66
CA LYS A 45 -32.30 -7.78 6.55
C LYS A 45 -32.58 -8.42 7.90
N PHE A 46 -31.70 -8.25 8.88
CA PHE A 46 -31.89 -8.75 10.24
C PHE A 46 -32.63 -7.76 11.16
N GLY A 47 -33.11 -6.63 10.64
CA GLY A 47 -33.79 -5.61 11.44
C GLY A 47 -32.87 -4.91 12.45
N VAL A 48 -31.56 -5.03 12.30
CA VAL A 48 -30.58 -4.33 13.13
C VAL A 48 -30.45 -2.91 12.57
N ILE A 49 -31.36 -2.06 13.00
CA ILE A 49 -31.42 -0.64 12.64
C ILE A 49 -31.28 0.13 13.94
N SER A 50 -30.21 0.90 14.07
CA SER A 50 -30.03 1.83 15.17
C SER A 50 -30.62 3.18 14.76
N GLU A 51 -31.39 3.81 15.64
CA GLU A 51 -31.90 5.18 15.44
C GLU A 51 -30.98 6.25 16.06
N GLU A 52 -29.95 5.82 16.79
CA GLU A 52 -28.97 6.70 17.40
C GLU A 52 -28.05 7.31 16.33
N GLU A 53 -28.13 8.64 16.15
CA GLU A 53 -27.35 9.38 15.15
C GLU A 53 -25.84 9.16 15.32
N ASP A 54 -25.33 9.20 16.55
CA ASP A 54 -23.91 8.98 16.86
C ASP A 54 -23.43 7.60 16.38
N PHE A 55 -24.26 6.57 16.52
CA PHE A 55 -23.94 5.22 16.06
C PHE A 55 -23.95 5.13 14.52
N ILE A 56 -24.94 5.75 13.87
CA ILE A 56 -25.02 5.78 12.40
C ILE A 56 -23.80 6.49 11.81
N ASP A 57 -23.40 7.61 12.40
CA ASP A 57 -22.24 8.39 11.99
C ASP A 57 -20.95 7.63 12.21
N TRP A 58 -20.74 7.06 13.41
CA TRP A 58 -19.59 6.20 13.67
C TRP A 58 -19.50 5.06 12.65
N MET A 59 -20.62 4.41 12.35
CA MET A 59 -20.67 3.33 11.36
C MET A 59 -20.34 3.85 9.95
N ASN A 60 -20.86 5.01 9.54
CA ASN A 60 -20.57 5.68 8.26
C ASN A 60 -19.08 5.94 8.11
N TRP A 61 -18.51 6.62 9.10
CA TRP A 61 -17.08 6.92 9.12
C TRP A 61 -16.24 5.65 9.00
N ASN A 62 -16.53 4.61 9.78
CA ASN A 62 -15.77 3.36 9.71
C ASN A 62 -15.95 2.63 8.36
N THR A 63 -17.16 2.64 7.79
CA THR A 63 -17.45 1.98 6.51
C THR A 63 -16.62 2.57 5.36
N TYR A 64 -16.34 3.87 5.37
CA TYR A 64 -15.57 4.53 4.32
C TYR A 64 -14.09 4.71 4.66
N LEU A 65 -13.75 5.08 5.89
CA LEU A 65 -12.36 5.32 6.30
C LEU A 65 -11.53 4.04 6.32
N VAL A 66 -12.09 2.91 6.76
CA VAL A 66 -11.34 1.65 6.83
C VAL A 66 -10.90 1.19 5.44
N PRO A 67 -11.78 1.10 4.42
CA PRO A 67 -11.37 0.84 3.04
C PRO A 67 -10.43 1.88 2.46
N ALA A 68 -10.62 3.16 2.77
CA ALA A 68 -9.78 4.24 2.23
C ALA A 68 -8.35 4.15 2.77
N PHE A 69 -8.17 3.98 4.08
CA PHE A 69 -6.86 3.86 4.70
C PHE A 69 -6.10 2.62 4.23
N TRP A 70 -6.78 1.45 4.19
CA TRP A 70 -6.19 0.23 3.63
C TRP A 70 -5.90 0.37 2.13
N GLY A 71 -6.75 1.10 1.40
CA GLY A 71 -6.55 1.41 -0.02
C GLY A 71 -5.27 2.20 -0.27
N ILE A 72 -4.96 3.18 0.57
CA ILE A 72 -3.70 3.94 0.51
C ILE A 72 -2.51 3.00 0.71
N GLY A 73 -2.56 2.12 1.72
CA GLY A 73 -1.49 1.13 1.94
C GLY A 73 -1.30 0.19 0.75
N LEU A 74 -2.40 -0.27 0.14
CA LEU A 74 -2.39 -1.12 -1.05
C LEU A 74 -1.82 -0.37 -2.27
N LEU A 75 -2.16 0.90 -2.45
CA LEU A 75 -1.63 1.75 -3.53
C LEU A 75 -0.12 1.92 -3.38
N ILE A 76 0.37 2.24 -2.18
CA ILE A 76 1.81 2.36 -1.90
C ILE A 76 2.52 1.04 -2.17
N HIS A 77 1.98 -0.08 -1.70
CA HIS A 77 2.56 -1.40 -1.94
C HIS A 77 2.58 -1.74 -3.44
N GLY A 78 1.53 -1.40 -4.18
CA GLY A 78 1.46 -1.54 -5.63
C GLY A 78 2.54 -0.72 -6.36
N LEU A 79 2.68 0.56 -6.01
CA LEU A 79 3.72 1.42 -6.57
C LEU A 79 5.14 0.86 -6.34
N SER A 80 5.38 0.30 -5.15
CA SER A 80 6.64 -0.36 -4.79
C SER A 80 6.88 -1.65 -5.60
N VAL A 81 5.89 -2.56 -5.64
CA VAL A 81 6.00 -3.84 -6.35
C VAL A 81 6.18 -3.63 -7.85
N TYR A 82 5.39 -2.74 -8.46
CA TYR A 82 5.51 -2.44 -9.88
C TYR A 82 6.70 -1.54 -10.22
N ARG A 83 7.45 -1.05 -9.21
CA ARG A 83 8.60 -0.13 -9.35
C ARG A 83 8.31 0.94 -10.40
N PHE A 84 7.22 1.67 -10.20
CA PHE A 84 6.85 2.75 -11.10
C PHE A 84 8.06 3.65 -11.34
N LYS A 85 8.36 3.94 -12.62
CA LYS A 85 9.57 4.68 -13.01
C LYS A 85 9.74 5.99 -12.23
N PHE A 86 8.62 6.65 -11.91
CA PHE A 86 8.58 7.85 -11.09
C PHE A 86 9.11 7.64 -9.67
N VAL A 87 8.67 6.58 -8.98
CA VAL A 87 9.10 6.27 -7.60
C VAL A 87 10.58 5.94 -7.57
N LYS A 88 11.05 5.12 -8.51
CA LYS A 88 12.47 4.78 -8.61
C LYS A 88 13.34 6.02 -8.89
N HIS A 89 12.90 6.88 -9.81
CA HIS A 89 13.62 8.12 -10.12
C HIS A 89 13.67 9.08 -8.91
N TRP A 90 12.56 9.19 -8.17
CA TRP A 90 12.51 9.98 -6.94
C TRP A 90 13.45 9.42 -5.85
N GLU A 91 13.47 8.10 -5.68
CA GLU A 91 14.34 7.41 -4.72
C GLU A 91 15.82 7.63 -5.07
N ASP A 92 16.20 7.41 -6.34
CA ASP A 92 17.55 7.64 -6.85
C ASP A 92 18.00 9.10 -6.62
N LYS A 93 17.10 10.06 -6.88
CA LYS A 93 17.36 11.49 -6.64
C LYS A 93 17.58 11.79 -5.15
N LYS A 94 16.75 11.22 -4.27
CA LYS A 94 16.85 11.48 -2.82
C LYS A 94 18.12 10.87 -2.23
N ILE A 95 18.50 9.67 -2.64
CA ILE A 95 19.76 9.05 -2.22
C ILE A 95 20.94 9.96 -2.61
N LYS A 96 20.93 10.48 -3.84
CA LYS A 96 21.95 11.44 -4.29
C LYS A 96 22.00 12.71 -3.44
N GLU A 97 20.85 13.33 -3.16
CA GLU A 97 20.77 14.50 -2.27
C GLU A 97 21.30 14.22 -0.85
N PHE A 98 21.08 13.01 -0.31
CA PHE A 98 21.60 12.62 1.00
C PHE A 98 23.12 12.44 1.00
N MET A 99 23.68 11.77 -0.01
CA MET A 99 25.13 11.61 -0.14
C MET A 99 25.85 12.96 -0.27
N GLU A 100 25.32 13.86 -1.11
CA GLU A 100 25.89 15.20 -1.29
C GLU A 100 25.87 16.02 0.03
N LYS A 101 24.81 15.87 0.84
CA LYS A 101 24.73 16.51 2.16
C LYS A 101 25.72 15.91 3.17
N GLU A 102 25.94 14.60 3.14
CA GLU A 102 26.94 13.96 4.00
C GLU A 102 28.36 14.37 3.62
N GLU A 103 28.69 14.43 2.33
CA GLU A 103 29.99 14.90 1.84
C GLU A 103 30.25 16.37 2.25
N GLN A 104 29.27 17.25 2.08
CA GLN A 104 29.39 18.66 2.51
C GLN A 104 29.56 18.78 4.02
N LYS A 105 28.80 18.02 4.81
CA LYS A 105 28.90 18.02 6.27
C LYS A 105 30.24 17.47 6.75
N SER A 106 30.76 16.42 6.11
CA SER A 106 32.08 15.86 6.38
C SER A 106 33.20 16.85 6.03
N SER A 107 33.15 17.46 4.85
CA SER A 107 34.12 18.49 4.42
C SER A 107 34.08 19.76 5.27
N SER A 108 32.92 20.15 5.80
CA SER A 108 32.76 21.28 6.73
C SER A 108 33.33 21.02 8.12
N ASN A 109 33.39 19.75 8.56
CA ASN A 109 33.87 19.39 9.91
C ASN A 109 35.40 19.23 9.96
N TRP A 110 36.05 19.17 8.80
CA TRP A 110 37.51 19.06 8.63
C TRP A 110 38.21 20.42 8.43
N LYS A 111 37.47 21.52 8.54
CA LYS A 111 37.95 22.90 8.34
C LYS A 111 37.74 23.72 9.61
#